data_AF-A0A9D7KMV4-F1
#
_entry.id   AF-A0A9D7KMV4-F1
#
_cell.length_a   1.000
_cell.length_b   1.000
_cell.length_c   1.000
_cell.angle_alpha   90.00
_cell.angle_beta   90.00
_cell.angle_gamma   90.00
#
_symmetry.space_group_name_H-M   'P 1'
#
loop_
_entity.id
_entity.type
_entity.pdbx_description
1 polymer ?
#
loop_
_entity_poly.entity_id
_entity_poly.type
_entity_poly.pdbx_seq_one_letter_code
_entity_poly.pdbx_strand_id
1 'polypeptide(L)'
;MEKLINELVNKAGLTEEQARKSAETVSFFLKERVPSGFRSQIDNLLKGEKLGDSIKEGLMDSAVDVKEKMEDVLKDVGGVTEEAIQNIKKKMNEMFNKKKEE
;
A
#
# COMPACT_ATOMS: atom_id res chain seq x y z
N MET A 1 -7.28 16.29 -4.17
CA MET A 1 -6.30 16.84 -5.14
C MET A 1 -6.45 18.35 -5.25
N GLU A 2 -7.68 18.87 -5.18
CA GLU A 2 -7.99 20.32 -5.12
C GLU A 2 -7.17 21.13 -4.11
N LYS A 3 -6.92 20.60 -2.91
CA LYS A 3 -6.07 21.28 -1.92
C LYS A 3 -4.64 21.51 -2.42
N LEU A 4 -4.04 20.50 -3.07
CA LEU A 4 -2.69 20.61 -3.65
C LEU A 4 -2.69 21.58 -4.84
N ILE A 5 -3.72 21.53 -5.69
CA ILE A 5 -3.88 22.47 -6.81
C ILE A 5 -3.95 23.91 -6.29
N ASN A 6 -4.76 24.17 -5.26
CA ASN A 6 -4.87 25.50 -4.66
C ASN A 6 -3.55 25.98 -4.05
N GLU A 7 -2.77 25.10 -3.43
CA GLU A 7 -1.43 25.44 -2.93
C GLU A 7 -0.47 25.79 -4.07
N LEU A 8 -0.50 25.05 -5.18
CA LEU A 8 0.30 25.32 -6.37
C LEU A 8 -0.08 26.64 -7.05
N VAL A 9 -1.37 26.96 -7.12
CA VAL A 9 -1.84 28.25 -7.65
C VAL A 9 -1.41 29.39 -6.74
N ASN A 10 -1.72 29.31 -5.44
CA ASN A 10 -1.54 30.43 -4.52
C ASN A 10 -0.09 30.65 -4.08
N LYS A 11 0.71 29.58 -3.97
CA LYS A 11 2.10 29.68 -3.46
C LYS A 11 3.15 29.56 -4.56
N ALA A 12 2.90 28.75 -5.58
CA ALA A 12 3.83 28.61 -6.71
C ALA A 12 3.47 29.53 -7.90
N GLY A 13 2.33 30.22 -7.84
CA GLY A 13 1.91 31.17 -8.88
C GLY A 13 1.54 30.51 -10.20
N LEU A 14 1.22 29.21 -10.18
CA LEU A 14 0.81 28.47 -11.37
C LEU A 14 -0.63 28.83 -11.76
N THR A 15 -0.93 28.77 -13.05
CA THR A 15 -2.35 28.74 -13.48
C THR A 15 -3.01 27.44 -13.01
N GLU A 16 -4.33 27.42 -12.90
CA GLU A 16 -5.05 26.22 -12.47
C GLU A 16 -4.75 25.01 -13.37
N GLU A 17 -4.65 25.23 -14.68
CA GLU A 17 -4.30 24.17 -15.64
C GLU A 17 -2.86 23.64 -15.41
N GLN A 18 -1.90 24.54 -15.20
CA GLN A 18 -0.52 24.17 -14.89
C GLN A 18 -0.42 23.43 -13.55
N ALA A 19 -1.19 23.86 -12.55
CA ALA A 19 -1.25 23.22 -11.24
C ALA A 19 -1.81 21.79 -11.34
N ARG A 20 -2.90 21.57 -12.10
CA ARG A 20 -3.48 20.24 -12.35
C ARG A 20 -2.46 19.31 -13.01
N LYS A 21 -1.86 19.74 -14.13
CA LYS A 21 -0.83 18.97 -14.85
C LYS A 21 0.38 18.64 -13.97
N SER A 22 0.82 19.60 -13.16
CA SER A 22 1.96 19.41 -12.25
C SER A 22 1.64 18.39 -11.16
N ALA A 23 0.47 18.50 -10.53
CA ALA A 23 0.02 17.55 -9.51
C ALA A 23 -0.11 16.12 -10.05
N GLU A 24 -0.66 15.96 -11.25
CA GLU A 24 -0.77 14.66 -11.93
C GLU A 24 0.60 14.07 -12.27
N THR A 25 1.52 14.88 -12.80
CA THR A 25 2.87 14.44 -13.15
C THR A 25 3.63 13.95 -11.92
N VAL A 26 3.56 14.71 -10.81
CA VAL A 26 4.18 14.30 -9.54
C VAL A 26 3.51 13.04 -8.98
N SER A 27 2.18 12.95 -9.04
CA SER A 27 1.44 11.76 -8.62
C SER A 27 1.91 10.51 -9.36
N PHE A 28 1.99 10.59 -10.69
CA PHE A 28 2.45 9.49 -11.53
C PHE A 28 3.89 9.07 -11.18
N PHE A 29 4.80 10.03 -11.10
CA PHE A 29 6.22 9.80 -10.77
C PHE A 29 6.42 9.11 -9.41
N LEU A 30 5.60 9.46 -8.41
CA LEU A 30 5.63 8.84 -7.08
C LEU A 30 5.05 7.41 -7.13
N LYS A 31 3.93 7.20 -7.83
CA LYS A 31 3.30 5.88 -7.98
C LYS A 31 4.18 4.84 -8.68
N GLU A 32 5.04 5.27 -9.59
CA GLU A 32 6.01 4.39 -10.25
C GLU A 32 7.15 3.94 -9.33
N ARG A 33 7.48 4.74 -8.30
CA ARG A 33 8.57 4.44 -7.36
C ARG A 33 8.14 3.66 -6.12
N VAL A 34 6.84 3.51 -5.89
CA VAL A 34 6.31 2.75 -4.77
C VAL A 34 5.79 1.39 -5.24
N PRO A 35 5.86 0.34 -4.38
CA PRO A 35 5.22 -0.94 -4.69
C PRO A 35 3.73 -0.75 -4.97
N SER A 36 3.15 -1.63 -5.81
CA SER A 36 1.76 -1.52 -6.28
C SER A 36 0.75 -1.40 -5.14
N GLY A 37 0.96 -2.11 -4.03
CA GLY A 37 0.10 -2.05 -2.84
C GLY A 37 0.10 -0.71 -2.10
N PHE A 38 1.02 0.21 -2.43
CA PHE A 38 1.11 1.55 -1.83
C PHE A 38 0.58 2.68 -2.73
N ARG A 39 0.15 2.37 -3.96
CA ARG A 39 -0.26 3.39 -4.94
C ARG A 39 -1.52 4.15 -4.51
N SER A 40 -2.47 3.46 -3.89
CA SER A 40 -3.71 4.07 -3.36
C SER A 40 -3.41 5.05 -2.22
N GLN A 41 -2.40 4.74 -1.40
CA GLN A 41 -1.99 5.58 -0.27
C GLN A 41 -1.33 6.87 -0.76
N ILE A 42 -0.60 6.83 -1.89
CA ILE A 42 -0.10 8.03 -2.55
C ILE A 42 -1.26 8.90 -3.06
N ASP A 43 -2.30 8.30 -3.66
CA ASP A 43 -3.49 9.04 -4.09
C ASP A 43 -4.18 9.74 -2.92
N ASN A 44 -4.35 9.03 -1.82
CA ASN A 44 -4.99 9.54 -0.62
C ASN A 44 -4.16 10.67 0.02
N LEU A 45 -2.84 10.51 0.10
CA LEU A 45 -1.93 11.54 0.57
C LEU A 45 -2.02 12.82 -0.28
N LEU A 46 -2.00 12.69 -1.60
CA LEU A 46 -2.10 13.82 -2.53
C LEU A 46 -3.52 14.44 -2.57
N LYS A 47 -4.53 13.71 -2.10
CA LYS A 47 -5.85 14.26 -1.84
C LYS A 47 -5.91 15.11 -0.57
N GLY A 48 -4.89 15.03 0.28
CA GLY A 48 -4.77 15.78 1.52
C GLY A 48 -5.17 14.96 2.75
N GLU A 49 -5.32 13.65 2.61
CA GLU A 49 -5.53 12.75 3.74
C GLU A 49 -4.22 12.54 4.50
N LYS A 50 -4.33 12.22 5.80
CA LYS A 50 -3.16 11.99 6.63
C LYS A 50 -2.58 10.62 6.29
N LEU A 51 -1.26 10.59 6.06
CA LEU A 51 -0.53 9.36 5.75
C LEU A 51 -0.78 8.22 6.75
N GLY A 52 -0.93 8.54 8.04
CA GLY A 52 -1.22 7.56 9.08
C GLY A 52 -2.57 6.85 8.91
N ASP A 53 -3.59 7.57 8.44
CA ASP A 53 -4.93 7.03 8.22
C ASP A 53 -4.94 6.18 6.93
N SER A 54 -4.30 6.66 5.86
CA SER A 54 -4.19 5.93 4.59
C SER A 54 -3.32 4.67 4.68
N ILE A 55 -2.23 4.69 5.45
CA ILE A 55 -1.42 3.49 5.71
C ILE A 55 -2.22 2.47 6.52
N LYS A 56 -3.02 2.91 7.50
CA LYS A 56 -3.84 2.02 8.31
C LYS A 56 -4.92 1.33 7.46
N GLU A 57 -5.58 2.05 6.56
CA GLU A 57 -6.51 1.47 5.58
C GLU A 57 -5.80 0.49 4.63
N GLY A 58 -4.65 0.86 4.06
CA GLY A 58 -3.89 -0.04 3.17
C GLY A 58 -3.43 -1.34 3.83
N LEU A 59 -3.02 -1.25 5.10
CA LEU A 59 -2.66 -2.41 5.90
C LEU A 59 -3.89 -3.22 6.31
N MET A 60 -5.03 -2.58 6.58
CA MET A 60 -6.30 -3.27 6.85
C MET A 60 -6.81 -4.01 5.63
N ASP A 61 -6.81 -3.40 4.45
CA ASP A 61 -7.20 -4.05 3.19
C ASP A 61 -6.29 -5.24 2.89
N SER A 62 -4.96 -5.06 3.04
CA SER A 62 -4.00 -6.16 2.87
C SER A 62 -4.23 -7.29 3.89
N ALA A 63 -4.58 -6.94 5.14
CA ALA A 63 -4.86 -7.92 6.18
C ALA A 63 -6.19 -8.65 5.94
N VAL A 64 -7.21 -7.98 5.40
CA VAL A 64 -8.49 -8.57 4.99
C VAL A 64 -8.26 -9.55 3.84
N ASP A 65 -7.51 -9.17 2.80
CA ASP A 65 -7.15 -10.05 1.69
C ASP A 65 -6.38 -11.30 2.14
N VAL A 66 -5.45 -11.14 3.08
CA VAL A 66 -4.70 -12.25 3.66
C VAL A 66 -5.62 -13.14 4.50
N LYS A 67 -6.55 -12.55 5.26
CA LYS A 67 -7.51 -13.29 6.08
C LYS A 67 -8.49 -14.09 5.22
N GLU A 68 -9.06 -13.48 4.17
CA GLU A 68 -9.96 -14.17 3.23
C GLU A 68 -9.25 -15.31 2.52
N LYS A 69 -8.03 -15.08 2.01
CA LYS A 69 -7.22 -16.16 1.42
C LYS A 69 -6.89 -17.27 2.42
N MET A 70 -6.63 -16.93 3.68
CA MET A 70 -6.45 -17.92 4.73
C MET A 70 -7.74 -18.69 5.01
N GLU A 71 -8.88 -18.02 5.08
CA GLU A 71 -10.18 -18.65 5.31
C GLU A 71 -10.57 -19.60 4.17
N ASP A 72 -10.31 -19.25 2.91
CA ASP A 72 -10.55 -20.14 1.77
C ASP A 72 -9.61 -21.34 1.77
N VAL A 73 -8.32 -21.15 2.08
CA VAL A 73 -7.38 -22.26 2.26
C VAL A 73 -7.78 -23.15 3.45
N LEU A 74 -8.29 -22.56 4.54
CA LEU A 74 -8.80 -23.28 5.72
C LEU A 74 -10.08 -24.08 5.43
N LYS A 75 -10.91 -23.60 4.50
CA LYS A 75 -12.14 -24.28 4.06
C LYS A 75 -11.84 -25.41 3.07
N ASP A 76 -10.93 -25.18 2.11
CA ASP A 76 -10.56 -26.18 1.09
C ASP A 76 -9.64 -27.27 1.64
N VAL A 77 -8.73 -26.92 2.55
CA VAL A 77 -7.91 -27.86 3.32
C VAL A 77 -8.64 -28.10 4.64
N GLY A 78 -9.62 -29.01 4.64
CA GLY A 78 -10.48 -29.29 5.80
C GLY A 78 -9.71 -29.32 7.12
N GLY A 79 -9.72 -28.19 7.84
CA GLY A 79 -8.89 -27.95 9.01
C GLY A 79 -7.39 -27.93 8.69
N VAL A 80 -6.80 -26.73 8.61
CA VAL A 80 -5.34 -26.59 8.66
C VAL A 80 -4.84 -27.26 9.94
N THR A 81 -4.21 -28.42 9.79
CA THR A 81 -3.60 -29.17 10.89
C THR A 81 -2.35 -28.46 11.39
N GLU A 82 -1.99 -28.67 12.65
CA GLU A 82 -0.82 -28.05 13.27
C GLU A 82 0.47 -28.29 12.47
N GLU A 83 0.58 -29.40 11.73
CA GLU A 83 1.71 -29.73 10.88
C GLU A 83 1.87 -28.80 9.67
N ALA A 84 0.78 -28.37 9.05
CA ALA A 84 0.83 -27.41 7.95
C ALA A 84 1.29 -26.03 8.43
N ILE A 85 0.83 -25.61 9.62
CA ILE A 85 1.27 -24.36 10.27
C ILE A 85 2.74 -24.43 10.64
N GLN A 86 3.19 -25.56 11.19
CA GLN A 86 4.60 -25.79 11.54
C GLN A 86 5.51 -25.70 10.31
N ASN A 87 5.10 -26.30 9.18
CA ASN A 87 5.87 -26.25 7.94
C ASN A 87 5.92 -24.83 7.32
N ILE A 88 4.82 -24.08 7.37
CA ILE A 88 4.78 -22.68 6.94
C ILE A 88 5.70 -21.83 7.82
N LYS A 89 5.61 -21.99 9.14
CA LYS A 89 6.43 -21.25 10.11
C LYS A 89 7.92 -21.55 9.95
N LYS A 90 8.28 -22.80 9.66
CA LYS A 90 9.66 -23.23 9.40
C LYS A 90 10.21 -22.62 8.11
N LYS A 91 9.47 -22.69 6.99
CA LYS A 91 9.86 -22.03 5.72
C LYS A 91 9.94 -20.51 5.84
N MET A 92 9.05 -19.88 6.60
CA MET A 92 9.12 -18.44 6.88
C MET A 92 10.39 -18.09 7.65
N ASN A 93 10.71 -18.80 8.74
CA ASN A 93 11.94 -18.56 9.51
C ASN A 93 13.20 -18.76 8.67
N GLU A 94 13.23 -19.79 7.81
CA GLU A 94 14.34 -20.03 6.90
C GLU A 94 14.52 -18.88 5.89
N MET A 95 13.42 -18.38 5.29
CA MET A 95 13.49 -17.22 4.39
C MET A 95 13.87 -15.92 5.10
N PHE A 96 13.43 -15.72 6.35
CA PHE A 96 13.71 -14.51 7.12
C PHE A 96 15.15 -14.47 7.63
N ASN A 97 15.71 -15.62 8.03
CA ASN A 97 17.10 -15.72 8.45
C ASN A 97 18.05 -15.66 7.25
N LYS A 98 17.68 -16.24 6.10
CA LYS A 98 18.49 -16.16 4.89
C LYS A 98 18.62 -14.73 4.34
N LYS A 99 17.64 -13.86 4.60
CA LYS A 99 17.70 -12.41 4.31
C LYS A 99 18.48 -11.58 5.33
N LYS A 100 18.87 -12.13 6.47
CA LYS A 100 19.68 -11.45 7.49
C LYS A 100 21.18 -11.72 7.35
N GLU A 101 21.56 -12.70 6.53
CA GLU A 101 22.96 -13.10 6.29
C GLU A 101 23.50 -12.62 4.93
N GLU A 102 22.69 -11.97 4.09
CA GLU A 102 23.11 -11.17 2.92
C GLU A 102 23.08 -9.67 3.25
#